data_AF-A0A938FU58-F1
#
_entry.id   AF-A0A938FU58-F1
#
_cell.length_a   1.000
_cell.length_b   1.000
_cell.length_c   1.000
_cell.angle_alpha   90.00
_cell.angle_beta   90.00
_cell.angle_gamma   90.00
#
_symmetry.space_group_name_H-M   'P 1'
#
loop_
_entity.id
_entity.type
_entity.pdbx_description
1 polymer ?
#
loop_
_entity_poly.entity_id
_entity_poly.type
_entity_poly.pdbx_seq_one_letter_code
_entity_poly.pdbx_strand_id
1 'polypeptide(L)'
;MNCESVVERLAFYVYGELDAGEGEALEQHLEGCGECRDELERERRLLGALDGRRLEPAPALLAECRQGLTGRILEQAKPPLGAWWRPAAFWQMVSWQPIGALALVALGFFAGRLTSTSAPGIPQAPAPAALLAGLSAAADPSARLQAIEDLRRFAHDARVRKALSDALLKEANPAVRMELADLLIAHRDGDLIGVFQSLVERESDAYISARTRYALRAMKASEGTF
;
A
#
# COMPACT_ATOMS: atom_id res chain seq x y z
N MET A 1 -1.79 -7.01 39.92
CA MET A 1 -2.69 -7.77 39.03
C MET A 1 -3.04 -9.11 39.67
N ASN A 2 -4.18 -9.70 39.31
CA ASN A 2 -4.57 -11.06 39.70
C ASN A 2 -4.31 -12.04 38.54
N CYS A 3 -4.30 -13.35 38.83
CA CYS A 3 -3.98 -14.37 37.83
C CYS A 3 -4.98 -14.37 36.66
N GLU A 4 -6.27 -14.16 36.92
CA GLU A 4 -7.33 -14.13 35.89
C GLU A 4 -7.07 -13.03 34.84
N SER A 5 -6.79 -11.80 35.28
CA SER A 5 -6.46 -10.69 34.38
C SER A 5 -5.17 -10.90 33.59
N VAL A 6 -4.23 -11.69 34.13
CA VAL A 6 -2.96 -12.00 33.46
C VAL A 6 -3.21 -13.03 32.37
N VAL A 7 -3.95 -14.11 32.66
CA VAL A 7 -4.28 -15.18 31.71
C VAL A 7 -4.98 -14.62 30.47
N GLU A 8 -5.97 -13.73 30.64
CA GLU A 8 -6.66 -13.07 29.53
C GLU A 8 -5.72 -12.23 28.64
N ARG A 9 -4.62 -11.74 29.22
CA ARG A 9 -3.66 -10.85 28.54
C ARG A 9 -2.47 -11.58 27.93
N LEU A 10 -2.30 -12.87 28.18
CA LEU A 10 -1.15 -13.64 27.67
C LEU A 10 -1.10 -13.67 26.15
N ALA A 11 -2.25 -13.81 25.48
CA ALA A 11 -2.32 -13.80 24.01
C ALA A 11 -1.80 -12.46 23.45
N PHE A 12 -2.32 -11.34 23.96
CA PHE A 12 -1.88 -9.99 23.57
C PHE A 12 -0.40 -9.75 23.86
N TYR A 13 0.11 -10.28 24.98
CA TYR A 13 1.54 -10.22 25.30
C TYR A 13 2.39 -10.98 24.27
N VAL A 14 1.98 -12.19 23.87
CA VAL A 14 2.71 -12.99 22.88
C VAL A 14 2.69 -12.36 21.48
N TYR A 15 1.57 -11.74 21.11
CA TYR A 15 1.46 -10.99 19.84
C TYR A 15 2.10 -9.59 19.89
N GLY A 16 2.53 -9.13 21.06
CA GLY A 16 3.15 -7.80 21.23
C GLY A 16 2.15 -6.65 21.13
N GLU A 17 0.87 -6.88 21.47
CA GLU A 17 -0.22 -5.91 21.37
C GLU A 17 -0.48 -5.14 22.68
N LEU A 18 0.22 -5.47 23.76
CA LEU A 18 0.13 -4.74 25.03
C LEU A 18 0.89 -3.42 24.97
N ASP A 19 0.32 -2.38 25.57
CA ASP A 19 1.06 -1.14 25.79
C ASP A 19 2.17 -1.32 26.84
N ALA A 20 3.09 -0.35 26.92
CA ALA A 20 4.26 -0.44 27.79
C ALA A 20 3.90 -0.61 29.28
N GLY A 21 2.83 0.04 29.75
CA GLY A 21 2.41 -0.06 31.15
C GLY A 21 1.74 -1.40 31.46
N GLU A 22 0.93 -1.91 30.52
CA GLU A 22 0.31 -3.22 30.66
C GLU A 22 1.31 -4.37 30.57
N GLY A 23 2.32 -4.25 29.71
CA GLY A 23 3.43 -5.20 29.60
C GLY A 23 4.24 -5.30 30.89
N GLU A 24 4.66 -4.15 31.45
CA GLU A 24 5.46 -4.12 32.68
C GLU A 24 4.70 -4.71 33.87
N ALA A 25 3.40 -4.41 34.02
CA ALA A 25 2.57 -4.95 35.09
C ALA A 25 2.39 -6.48 34.97
N LEU A 26 2.30 -7.00 33.75
CA LEU A 26 2.19 -8.43 33.48
C LEU A 26 3.53 -9.15 33.73
N GLU A 27 4.65 -8.59 33.29
CA GLU A 27 5.99 -9.12 33.55
C GLU A 27 6.29 -9.20 35.05
N GLN A 28 5.96 -8.14 35.80
CA GLN A 28 6.09 -8.12 37.25
C GLN A 28 5.28 -9.23 37.93
N HIS A 29 4.10 -9.56 37.41
CA HIS A 29 3.31 -10.69 37.92
C HIS A 29 3.95 -12.04 37.56
N LEU A 30 4.46 -12.20 36.34
CA LEU A 30 5.11 -13.44 35.88
C LEU A 30 6.39 -13.76 36.67
N GLU A 31 7.12 -12.74 37.14
CA GLU A 31 8.26 -12.94 38.04
C GLU A 31 7.87 -13.62 39.35
N GLY A 32 6.68 -13.32 39.87
CA GLY A 32 6.18 -13.81 41.16
C GLY A 32 5.29 -15.05 41.09
N CYS A 33 4.75 -15.40 39.92
CA CYS A 33 3.74 -16.46 39.78
C CYS A 33 4.21 -17.61 38.87
N GLY A 34 4.30 -18.82 39.42
CA GLY A 34 4.62 -20.04 38.66
C GLY A 34 3.51 -20.46 37.70
N GLU A 35 2.26 -20.46 38.17
CA GLU A 35 1.10 -20.93 37.38
C GLU A 35 0.88 -20.10 36.11
N CYS A 36 1.05 -18.77 36.20
CA CYS A 36 0.92 -17.88 35.04
C CYS A 36 2.09 -18.04 34.06
N ARG A 37 3.29 -18.43 34.52
CA ARG A 37 4.42 -18.76 33.63
C ARG A 37 4.16 -20.06 32.87
N ASP A 38 3.59 -21.05 33.54
CA ASP A 38 3.21 -22.31 32.90
C ASP A 38 2.12 -22.09 31.84
N GLU A 39 1.15 -21.21 32.11
CA GLU A 39 0.13 -20.81 31.13
C GLU A 39 0.75 -20.08 29.92
N LEU A 40 1.68 -19.16 30.16
CA LEU A 40 2.40 -18.47 29.08
C LEU A 40 3.19 -19.47 28.20
N GLU A 41 3.79 -20.49 28.80
CA GLU A 41 4.42 -21.57 28.04
C GLU A 41 3.42 -22.39 27.23
N ARG A 42 2.22 -22.67 27.77
CA ARG A 42 1.15 -23.34 27.02
C ARG A 42 0.75 -22.56 25.78
N GLU A 43 0.52 -21.25 25.91
CA GLU A 43 0.20 -20.35 24.80
C GLU A 43 1.31 -20.34 23.74
N ARG A 44 2.58 -20.17 24.17
CA ARG A 44 3.73 -20.20 23.24
C ARG A 44 3.88 -21.54 22.52
N ARG A 45 3.62 -22.67 23.19
CA ARG A 45 3.66 -24.01 22.56
C ARG A 45 2.54 -24.18 21.54
N LEU A 46 1.32 -23.71 21.86
CA LEU A 46 0.19 -23.75 20.93
C LEU A 46 0.51 -22.96 19.65
N LEU A 47 0.97 -21.72 19.80
CA LEU A 47 1.33 -20.85 18.69
C LEU A 47 2.49 -21.42 17.86
N GLY A 48 3.53 -21.95 18.51
CA GLY A 48 4.62 -22.63 17.81
C GLY A 48 4.16 -23.84 17.00
N ALA A 49 3.16 -24.59 17.47
CA ALA A 49 2.58 -25.71 16.74
C ALA A 49 1.76 -25.27 15.51
N LEU A 50 1.19 -24.06 15.54
CA LEU A 50 0.47 -23.46 14.42
C LEU A 50 1.42 -22.84 13.38
N ASP A 51 2.49 -22.17 13.83
CA ASP A 51 3.50 -21.57 12.96
C ASP A 51 4.21 -22.60 12.06
N GLY A 52 4.43 -23.82 12.58
CA GLY A 52 4.98 -24.93 11.81
C GLY A 52 4.09 -25.38 10.65
N ARG A 53 2.81 -24.98 10.63
CA ARG A 53 1.86 -25.26 9.54
C ARG A 53 1.64 -24.03 8.67
N ARG A 54 2.71 -23.41 8.17
CA ARG A 54 2.61 -22.42 7.08
C ARG A 54 1.95 -23.06 5.86
N LEU A 55 0.63 -22.93 5.79
CA LEU A 55 -0.16 -23.15 4.59
C LEU A 55 -0.01 -21.87 3.76
N GLU A 56 1.13 -21.69 3.07
CA GLU A 56 1.12 -20.74 1.95
C GLU A 56 0.18 -21.34 0.89
N PRO A 57 -0.96 -20.71 0.59
CA PRO A 57 -1.84 -21.20 -0.45
C PRO A 57 -1.09 -21.18 -1.78
N ALA A 58 -1.36 -22.18 -2.62
CA ALA A 58 -0.73 -22.26 -3.94
C ALA A 58 -0.92 -20.94 -4.70
N PRO A 59 0.12 -20.40 -5.37
CA PRO A 59 0.06 -19.08 -6.01
C PRO A 59 -1.07 -18.99 -7.05
N ALA A 60 -1.43 -20.11 -7.68
CA ALA A 60 -2.56 -20.20 -8.60
C ALA A 60 -3.90 -19.91 -7.90
N LEU A 61 -4.13 -20.45 -6.70
CA LEU A 61 -5.36 -20.20 -5.93
C LEU A 61 -5.46 -18.73 -5.51
N LEU A 62 -4.35 -18.11 -5.11
CA LEU A 62 -4.33 -16.68 -4.79
C LEU A 62 -4.63 -15.81 -6.02
N ALA A 63 -4.07 -16.15 -7.18
CA ALA A 63 -4.32 -15.45 -8.42
C ALA A 63 -5.80 -15.55 -8.83
N GLU A 64 -6.39 -16.74 -8.74
CA GLU A 64 -7.81 -16.99 -9.02
C GLU A 64 -8.72 -16.19 -8.09
N CYS A 65 -8.48 -16.23 -6.78
CA CYS A 65 -9.25 -15.46 -5.79
C CYS A 65 -9.19 -13.95 -6.07
N ARG A 66 -8.01 -13.43 -6.41
CA ARG A 66 -7.83 -12.00 -6.76
C ARG A 66 -8.61 -11.63 -8.02
N GLN A 67 -8.51 -12.44 -9.07
CA GLN A 67 -9.26 -12.21 -10.31
C GLN A 67 -10.77 -12.24 -10.07
N GLY A 68 -11.25 -13.20 -9.30
CA GLY A 68 -12.67 -13.31 -8.93
C GLY A 68 -13.17 -12.07 -8.16
N LEU A 69 -12.39 -11.60 -7.17
CA LEU A 69 -12.73 -10.40 -6.41
C LEU A 69 -12.77 -9.15 -7.31
N THR A 70 -11.74 -8.94 -8.14
CA THR A 70 -11.70 -7.81 -9.08
C THR A 70 -12.89 -7.83 -10.02
N GLY A 71 -13.28 -9.00 -10.53
CA GLY A 71 -14.48 -9.15 -11.37
C GLY A 71 -15.75 -8.64 -10.67
N ARG A 72 -15.98 -9.05 -9.42
CA ARG A 72 -17.18 -8.66 -8.67
C ARG A 72 -17.20 -7.17 -8.29
N ILE A 73 -16.03 -6.58 -7.98
CA ILE A 73 -15.91 -5.14 -7.74
C ILE A 73 -16.28 -4.36 -9.01
N LEU A 74 -15.77 -4.79 -10.17
CA LEU A 74 -16.08 -4.15 -11.45
C LEU A 74 -17.55 -4.31 -11.84
N GLU A 75 -18.16 -5.46 -11.54
CA GLU A 75 -19.59 -5.67 -11.74
C GLU A 75 -20.45 -4.76 -10.86
N GLN A 76 -20.11 -4.63 -9.58
CA GLN A 76 -20.80 -3.70 -8.66
C GLN A 76 -20.58 -2.24 -9.05
N ALA A 77 -19.41 -1.92 -9.61
CA ALA A 77 -19.06 -0.57 -10.04
C ALA A 77 -19.69 -0.17 -11.39
N LYS A 78 -20.37 -1.06 -12.12
CA LYS A 78 -21.10 -0.68 -13.33
C LYS A 78 -22.34 0.13 -12.93
N PRO A 79 -22.39 1.46 -13.20
CA PRO A 79 -23.64 2.19 -13.04
C PRO A 79 -24.69 1.57 -13.97
N PRO A 80 -25.99 1.60 -13.63
CA PRO A 80 -27.03 1.11 -14.52
C PRO A 80 -26.95 1.89 -15.84
N LEU A 81 -26.61 1.17 -16.91
CA LEU A 81 -26.32 1.65 -18.28
C LEU A 81 -27.48 2.41 -18.96
N GLY A 82 -28.58 2.74 -18.26
CA GLY A 82 -29.77 3.35 -18.85
C GLY A 82 -30.57 4.31 -17.95
N ALA A 83 -30.06 4.72 -16.79
CA ALA A 83 -30.86 5.53 -15.85
C ALA A 83 -30.89 7.05 -16.16
N TRP A 84 -29.98 7.59 -16.99
CA TRP A 84 -29.92 9.04 -17.22
C TRP A 84 -30.22 9.53 -18.64
N TRP A 85 -30.47 8.65 -19.62
CA TRP A 85 -30.80 9.07 -21.00
C TRP A 85 -31.96 8.30 -21.63
N ARG A 86 -33.14 8.35 -21.01
CA ARG A 86 -34.37 8.08 -21.76
C ARG A 86 -35.33 9.25 -21.64
N PRO A 87 -35.36 10.12 -22.67
CA PRO A 87 -36.63 10.58 -23.18
C PRO A 87 -36.83 10.00 -24.58
N ALA A 88 -37.92 9.26 -24.75
CA ALA A 88 -38.41 8.75 -26.03
C ALA A 88 -38.67 9.86 -27.09
N ALA A 89 -38.47 11.13 -26.75
CA ALA A 89 -38.62 12.29 -27.63
C ALA A 89 -37.39 12.59 -28.51
N PHE A 90 -36.19 12.10 -28.16
CA PHE A 90 -34.96 12.48 -28.90
C PHE A 90 -34.90 11.88 -30.32
N TRP A 91 -35.53 10.72 -30.54
CA TRP A 91 -35.48 10.01 -31.84
C TRP A 91 -36.46 10.53 -32.90
N GLN A 92 -37.44 11.36 -32.53
CA GLN A 92 -38.34 11.99 -33.52
C GLN A 92 -37.71 13.22 -34.20
N MET A 93 -36.59 13.73 -33.67
CA MET A 93 -35.96 14.97 -34.15
C MET A 93 -34.75 14.75 -35.08
N VAL A 94 -34.32 13.49 -35.28
CA VAL A 94 -33.12 13.12 -36.07
C VAL A 94 -33.49 12.67 -37.50
N SER A 95 -34.59 13.17 -38.06
CA SER A 95 -34.95 12.90 -39.46
C SER A 95 -34.40 13.94 -40.44
N TRP A 96 -33.98 15.12 -40.00
CA TRP A 96 -33.47 16.18 -40.88
C TRP A 96 -32.02 16.56 -40.54
N GLN A 97 -31.17 16.57 -41.57
CA GLN A 97 -29.86 17.23 -41.71
C GLN A 97 -28.57 16.38 -41.60
N PRO A 98 -28.09 15.79 -42.72
CA PRO A 98 -26.66 15.49 -42.86
C PRO A 98 -25.74 16.74 -42.79
N ILE A 99 -26.30 17.95 -42.77
CA ILE A 99 -25.57 19.23 -42.68
C ILE A 99 -25.06 19.51 -41.25
N GLY A 100 -25.78 19.07 -40.21
CA GLY A 100 -25.40 19.35 -38.82
C GLY A 100 -24.11 18.64 -38.39
N ALA A 101 -23.90 17.41 -38.86
CA ALA A 101 -22.71 16.63 -38.55
C ALA A 101 -21.44 17.27 -39.13
N LEU A 102 -21.51 17.76 -40.38
CA LEU A 102 -20.39 18.44 -41.04
C LEU A 102 -20.05 19.78 -40.37
N ALA A 103 -21.07 20.53 -39.94
CA ALA A 103 -20.86 21.77 -39.20
C ALA A 103 -20.23 21.54 -37.82
N LEU A 104 -20.66 20.51 -37.08
CA LEU A 104 -20.08 20.16 -35.77
C LEU A 104 -18.63 19.65 -35.91
N VAL A 105 -18.34 18.85 -36.93
CA VAL A 105 -16.97 18.39 -37.20
C VAL A 105 -16.08 19.57 -37.61
N ALA A 106 -16.55 20.45 -38.48
CA ALA A 106 -15.80 21.64 -38.88
C ALA A 106 -15.58 22.61 -37.71
N LEU A 107 -16.61 22.84 -36.88
CA LEU A 107 -16.52 23.70 -35.70
C LEU A 107 -15.57 23.09 -34.65
N GLY A 108 -15.64 21.78 -34.40
CA GLY A 108 -14.73 21.08 -33.50
C GLY A 108 -13.29 21.09 -34.01
N PHE A 109 -13.08 20.89 -35.31
CA PHE A 109 -11.77 20.96 -35.95
C PHE A 109 -11.18 22.37 -35.89
N PHE A 110 -11.98 23.39 -36.18
CA PHE A 110 -11.52 24.78 -36.20
C PHE A 110 -11.36 25.38 -34.80
N ALA A 111 -12.22 25.01 -33.85
CA ALA A 111 -12.05 25.32 -32.43
C ALA A 111 -10.77 24.67 -31.89
N GLY A 112 -10.54 23.38 -32.17
CA GLY A 112 -9.30 22.70 -31.80
C GLY A 112 -8.06 23.32 -32.45
N ARG A 113 -8.16 23.84 -33.67
CA ARG A 113 -7.05 24.48 -34.39
C ARG A 113 -6.75 25.90 -33.91
N LEU A 114 -7.77 26.67 -33.52
CA LEU A 114 -7.62 28.04 -33.01
C LEU A 114 -7.23 28.10 -31.53
N THR A 115 -7.60 27.08 -30.73
CA THR A 115 -7.10 26.92 -29.36
C THR A 115 -5.80 26.12 -29.28
N SER A 116 -5.24 25.66 -30.41
CA SER A 116 -3.91 25.04 -30.51
C SER A 116 -2.74 26.03 -30.34
N THR A 117 -2.91 27.10 -29.58
CA THR A 117 -1.81 27.66 -28.79
C THR A 117 -1.68 26.77 -27.56
N SER A 118 -0.62 25.96 -27.50
CA SER A 118 -0.35 24.87 -26.54
C SER A 118 -1.16 23.59 -26.75
N ALA A 119 -0.80 22.84 -27.79
CA ALA A 119 -1.02 21.39 -27.78
C ALA A 119 -0.33 20.80 -26.52
N PRO A 120 -1.03 20.01 -25.67
CA PRO A 120 -0.32 19.11 -24.79
C PRO A 120 0.39 18.12 -25.71
N GLY A 121 1.72 18.19 -25.75
CA GLY A 121 2.50 17.13 -26.36
C GLY A 121 2.06 15.79 -25.77
N ILE A 122 2.31 14.71 -26.53
CA ILE A 122 2.42 13.33 -26.00
C ILE A 122 2.77 13.44 -24.51
N PRO A 123 1.95 12.94 -23.57
CA PRO A 123 2.22 13.15 -22.15
C PRO A 123 3.63 12.67 -21.92
N GLN A 124 4.57 13.62 -21.79
CA GLN A 124 5.89 13.31 -21.34
C GLN A 124 5.62 12.72 -19.97
N ALA A 125 6.03 11.47 -19.79
CA ALA A 125 6.09 10.84 -18.49
C ALA A 125 6.45 11.93 -17.46
N PRO A 126 5.56 12.26 -16.51
CA PRO A 126 5.82 13.38 -15.62
C PRO A 126 7.19 13.16 -15.01
N ALA A 127 8.04 14.18 -15.10
CA ALA A 127 9.41 14.09 -14.60
C ALA A 127 9.35 13.61 -13.13
N PRO A 128 10.33 12.81 -12.67
CA PRO A 128 10.32 12.26 -11.31
C PRO A 128 10.12 13.35 -10.25
N ALA A 129 10.63 14.57 -10.48
CA ALA A 129 10.41 15.73 -9.61
C ALA A 129 8.93 16.13 -9.46
N ALA A 130 8.13 16.08 -10.54
CA ALA A 130 6.70 16.41 -10.49
C ALA A 130 5.91 15.33 -9.75
N LEU A 131 6.28 14.05 -9.92
CA LEU A 131 5.67 12.93 -9.20
C LEU A 131 5.99 12.97 -7.70
N LEU A 132 7.23 13.29 -7.33
CA LEU A 132 7.62 13.47 -5.93
C LEU A 132 6.87 14.65 -5.28
N ALA A 133 6.69 15.75 -6.00
CA ALA A 133 5.87 16.87 -5.53
C ALA A 133 4.40 16.42 -5.33
N GLY A 134 3.85 15.64 -6.27
CA GLY A 134 2.51 15.05 -6.16
C GLY A 134 2.36 14.15 -4.93
N LEU A 135 3.34 13.28 -4.65
CA LEU A 135 3.36 12.43 -3.46
C LEU A 135 3.31 13.25 -2.16
N SER A 136 4.05 14.35 -2.09
CA SER A 136 4.09 15.20 -0.90
C SER A 136 2.87 16.11 -0.72
N ALA A 137 2.24 16.52 -1.84
CA ALA A 137 1.14 17.48 -1.83
C ALA A 137 -0.25 16.80 -1.78
N ALA A 138 -0.34 15.53 -2.17
CA ALA A 138 -1.60 14.80 -2.18
C ALA A 138 -2.14 14.60 -0.75
N ALA A 139 -3.32 15.15 -0.50
CA ALA A 139 -4.01 15.01 0.79
C ALA A 139 -4.65 13.62 0.96
N ASP A 140 -5.12 13.03 -0.14
CA ASP A 140 -5.80 11.73 -0.11
C ASP A 140 -4.79 10.56 -0.22
N PRO A 141 -4.96 9.49 0.57
CA PRO A 141 -4.08 8.31 0.50
C PRO A 141 -4.04 7.65 -0.88
N SER A 142 -5.16 7.65 -1.61
CA SER A 142 -5.27 6.99 -2.92
C SER A 142 -4.38 7.66 -3.98
N ALA A 143 -4.36 8.99 -4.05
CA ALA A 143 -3.48 9.74 -4.94
C ALA A 143 -2.01 9.56 -4.58
N ARG A 144 -1.69 9.44 -3.28
CA ARG A 144 -0.33 9.11 -2.84
C ARG A 144 0.09 7.72 -3.30
N LEU A 145 -0.77 6.71 -3.19
CA LEU A 145 -0.53 5.37 -3.72
C LEU A 145 -0.32 5.38 -5.24
N GLN A 146 -1.14 6.14 -5.97
CA GLN A 146 -0.97 6.28 -7.42
C GLN A 146 0.38 6.94 -7.76
N ALA A 147 0.78 7.98 -7.03
CA ALA A 147 2.07 8.64 -7.23
C ALA A 147 3.26 7.69 -6.95
N ILE A 148 3.16 6.84 -5.93
CA ILE A 148 4.16 5.80 -5.64
C ILE A 148 4.28 4.81 -6.80
N GLU A 149 3.14 4.36 -7.34
CA GLU A 149 3.12 3.45 -8.49
C GLU A 149 3.76 4.09 -9.74
N ASP A 150 3.47 5.35 -10.00
CA ASP A 150 4.08 6.10 -11.12
C ASP A 150 5.60 6.32 -10.94
N LEU A 151 6.06 6.38 -9.68
CA LEU A 151 7.47 6.51 -9.30
C LEU A 151 8.25 5.18 -9.38
N ARG A 152 7.56 4.04 -9.45
CA ARG A 152 8.17 2.70 -9.46
C ARG A 152 9.24 2.54 -10.56
N ARG A 153 8.98 3.07 -11.75
CA ARG A 153 9.93 3.06 -12.88
C ARG A 153 11.20 3.89 -12.65
N PHE A 154 11.18 4.80 -11.68
CA PHE A 154 12.31 5.64 -11.30
C PHE A 154 12.94 5.21 -9.97
N ALA A 155 12.53 4.09 -9.38
CA ALA A 155 13.02 3.63 -8.08
C ALA A 155 14.52 3.26 -8.06
N HIS A 156 15.17 3.12 -9.23
CA HIS A 156 16.63 2.99 -9.33
C HIS A 156 17.39 4.31 -9.16
N ASP A 157 16.72 5.46 -9.28
CA ASP A 157 17.35 6.77 -9.08
C ASP A 157 17.53 7.04 -7.58
N ALA A 158 18.77 7.26 -7.14
CA ALA A 158 19.11 7.55 -5.75
C ALA A 158 18.36 8.78 -5.20
N ARG A 159 18.06 9.79 -6.03
CA ARG A 159 17.29 10.97 -5.62
C ARG A 159 15.85 10.60 -5.30
N VAL A 160 15.25 9.73 -6.12
CA VAL A 160 13.89 9.24 -5.92
C VAL A 160 13.83 8.35 -4.70
N ARG A 161 14.77 7.41 -4.52
CA ARG A 161 14.86 6.57 -3.31
C ARG A 161 14.97 7.40 -2.03
N LYS A 162 15.80 8.45 -2.04
CA LYS A 162 15.93 9.35 -0.90
C LYS A 162 14.61 10.04 -0.56
N ALA A 163 13.91 10.58 -1.56
CA ALA A 163 12.64 11.23 -1.35
C ALA A 163 11.54 10.25 -0.89
N LEU A 164 11.50 9.03 -1.43
CA LEU A 164 10.61 7.95 -0.96
C LEU A 164 10.93 7.54 0.48
N SER A 165 12.21 7.52 0.88
CA SER A 165 12.63 7.24 2.26
C SER A 165 12.16 8.33 3.23
N ASP A 166 12.32 9.60 2.84
CA ASP A 166 11.83 10.73 3.63
C ASP A 166 10.30 10.72 3.76
N ALA A 167 9.59 10.30 2.70
CA ALA A 167 8.14 10.12 2.72
C ALA A 167 7.74 8.97 3.65
N LEU A 168 8.43 7.82 3.57
CA LEU A 168 8.17 6.64 4.39
C LEU A 168 8.23 6.96 5.89
N LEU A 169 9.26 7.68 6.31
CA LEU A 169 9.47 8.04 7.71
C LEU A 169 8.44 9.04 8.27
N LYS A 170 7.67 9.72 7.41
CA LYS A 170 6.65 10.71 7.79
C LYS A 170 5.23 10.25 7.54
N GLU A 171 5.05 9.14 6.81
CA GLU A 171 3.74 8.70 6.36
C GLU A 171 2.91 8.17 7.53
N ALA A 172 1.74 8.76 7.77
CA ALA A 172 0.84 8.34 8.84
C ALA A 172 -0.08 7.18 8.41
N ASN A 173 -0.40 7.07 7.12
CA ASN A 173 -1.33 6.06 6.62
C ASN A 173 -0.62 4.69 6.46
N PRO A 174 -1.07 3.63 7.13
CA PRO A 174 -0.40 2.32 7.10
C PRO A 174 -0.29 1.72 5.69
N ALA A 175 -1.30 1.87 4.84
CA ALA A 175 -1.28 1.32 3.49
C ALA A 175 -0.25 2.01 2.60
N VAL A 176 -0.17 3.34 2.67
CA VAL A 176 0.84 4.13 1.94
C VAL A 176 2.25 3.81 2.45
N ARG A 177 2.40 3.70 3.78
CA ARG A 177 3.68 3.35 4.42
C ARG A 177 4.16 1.96 3.99
N MET A 178 3.25 0.99 3.94
CA MET A 178 3.54 -0.37 3.48
C MET A 178 4.04 -0.39 2.03
N GLU A 179 3.35 0.31 1.12
CA GLU A 179 3.74 0.35 -0.30
C GLU A 179 5.09 1.04 -0.50
N LEU A 180 5.35 2.13 0.24
CA LEU A 180 6.66 2.81 0.24
C LEU A 180 7.78 1.87 0.72
N ALA A 181 7.55 1.15 1.82
CA ALA A 181 8.53 0.21 2.36
C ALA A 181 8.80 -0.93 1.38
N ASP A 182 7.76 -1.51 0.79
CA ASP A 182 7.89 -2.60 -0.19
C ASP A 182 8.62 -2.15 -1.46
N LEU A 183 8.33 -0.94 -1.96
CA LEU A 183 9.04 -0.39 -3.11
C LEU A 183 10.53 -0.20 -2.84
N LEU A 184 10.89 0.37 -1.67
CA LEU A 184 12.28 0.58 -1.26
C LEU A 184 13.01 -0.74 -1.00
N ILE A 185 12.36 -1.73 -0.39
CA ILE A 185 12.94 -3.06 -0.16
C ILE A 185 13.18 -3.81 -1.48
N ALA A 186 12.29 -3.65 -2.46
CA ALA A 186 12.46 -4.22 -3.79
C ALA A 186 13.66 -3.59 -4.54
N HIS A 187 13.94 -2.31 -4.30
CA HIS A 187 15.04 -1.55 -4.89
C HIS A 187 16.13 -1.24 -3.86
N ARG A 188 16.37 -2.20 -2.97
CA ARG A 188 17.34 -2.06 -1.87
C ARG A 188 18.75 -1.85 -2.41
N ASP A 189 19.44 -0.90 -1.82
CA ASP A 189 20.81 -0.52 -2.16
C ASP A 189 21.53 -0.11 -0.85
N GLY A 190 22.86 -0.05 -0.86
CA GLY A 190 23.67 0.12 0.36
C GLY A 190 23.40 1.43 1.10
N ASP A 191 22.96 2.47 0.38
CA ASP A 191 22.54 3.76 0.91
C ASP A 191 21.29 3.69 1.80
N LEU A 192 20.47 2.65 1.66
CA LEU A 192 19.22 2.47 2.43
C LEU A 192 19.41 1.73 3.77
N ILE A 193 20.60 1.18 4.05
CA ILE A 193 20.86 0.41 5.29
C ILE A 193 20.53 1.24 6.53
N GLY A 194 20.98 2.51 6.58
CA GLY A 194 20.71 3.40 7.70
C GLY A 194 19.22 3.71 7.86
N VAL A 195 18.52 3.97 6.75
CA VAL A 195 17.08 4.24 6.75
C VAL A 195 16.30 3.04 7.27
N PHE A 196 16.62 1.84 6.79
CA PHE A 196 15.95 0.61 7.24
C PHE A 196 16.22 0.27 8.71
N GLN A 197 17.42 0.55 9.22
CA GLN A 197 17.70 0.43 10.66
C GLN A 197 16.82 1.38 11.47
N SER A 198 16.78 2.66 11.08
CA SER A 198 15.92 3.66 11.73
C SER A 198 14.44 3.32 11.63
N LEU A 199 14.00 2.71 10.52
CA LEU A 199 12.63 2.26 10.33
C LEU A 199 12.30 1.14 11.31
N VAL A 200 13.13 0.10 11.41
CA VAL A 200 12.88 -1.04 12.32
C VAL A 200 12.76 -0.62 13.78
N GLU A 201 13.53 0.39 14.22
CA GLU A 201 13.49 0.91 15.59
C GLU A 201 12.21 1.69 15.91
N ARG A 202 11.61 2.34 14.91
CA ARG A 202 10.48 3.26 15.10
C ARG A 202 9.14 2.69 14.65
N GLU A 203 9.15 1.67 13.80
CA GLU A 203 7.96 1.15 13.16
C GLU A 203 7.15 0.28 14.11
N SER A 204 5.89 0.67 14.32
CA SER A 204 4.93 -0.10 15.13
C SER A 204 4.24 -1.22 14.34
N ASP A 205 4.22 -1.12 13.00
CA ASP A 205 3.64 -2.16 12.14
C ASP A 205 4.54 -3.40 12.09
N ALA A 206 4.02 -4.53 12.60
CA ALA A 206 4.74 -5.78 12.68
C ALA A 206 5.18 -6.32 11.31
N TYR A 207 4.37 -6.13 10.26
CA TYR A 207 4.69 -6.57 8.90
C TYR A 207 5.86 -5.76 8.34
N ILE A 208 5.77 -4.42 8.40
CA ILE A 208 6.82 -3.53 7.86
C ILE A 208 8.14 -3.79 8.61
N SER A 209 8.10 -3.91 9.95
CA SER A 209 9.29 -4.16 10.76
C SER A 209 9.93 -5.53 10.46
N ALA A 210 9.13 -6.60 10.38
CA ALA A 210 9.63 -7.95 10.08
C ALA A 210 10.24 -8.03 8.67
N ARG A 211 9.57 -7.43 7.68
CA ARG A 211 10.02 -7.43 6.28
C ARG A 211 11.27 -6.59 6.08
N THR A 212 11.37 -5.44 6.76
CA THR A 212 12.57 -4.60 6.74
C THR A 212 13.76 -5.30 7.42
N ARG A 213 13.55 -6.00 8.54
CA ARG A 213 14.60 -6.82 9.20
C ARG A 213 15.12 -7.91 8.28
N TYR A 214 14.23 -8.58 7.53
CA TYR A 214 14.64 -9.57 6.55
C TYR A 214 15.49 -8.95 5.44
N ALA A 215 15.07 -7.80 4.89
CA ALA A 215 15.83 -7.07 3.88
C ALA A 215 17.24 -6.67 4.36
N LEU A 216 17.35 -6.13 5.58
CA LEU A 216 18.64 -5.80 6.22
C LEU A 216 19.57 -7.01 6.35
N ARG A 217 19.04 -8.17 6.75
CA ARG A 217 19.83 -9.42 6.84
C ARG A 217 20.31 -9.87 5.47
N ALA A 218 19.45 -9.81 4.46
CA ALA A 218 19.79 -10.17 3.09
C ALA A 218 20.90 -9.26 2.52
N MET A 219 20.88 -7.96 2.83
CA MET A 219 21.93 -7.03 2.42
C MET A 219 23.28 -7.31 3.10
N LYS A 220 23.28 -7.58 4.41
CA LYS A 220 24.49 -7.99 5.14
C LYS A 220 25.05 -9.33 4.65
N ALA A 221 24.18 -10.24 4.22
CA ALA A 221 24.60 -11.49 3.59
C ALA A 221 25.16 -11.29 2.17
N SER A 222 24.89 -10.16 1.52
CA SER A 222 25.35 -9.83 0.17
C SER A 222 26.62 -8.98 0.08
N GLU A 223 27.25 -8.55 1.19
CA GLU A 223 28.52 -7.80 1.18
C GLU A 223 29.75 -8.61 0.66
N GLY A 224 29.54 -9.74 -0.02
CA GLY A 224 30.57 -10.67 -0.49
C GLY A 224 30.73 -10.80 -2.01
N THR A 225 30.44 -9.76 -2.79
CA THR A 225 30.77 -9.73 -4.23
C THR A 225 31.13 -8.32 -4.66
N PHE A 226 32.38 -7.93 -4.42
CA PHE A 226 33.41 -7.57 -5.40
C PHE A 226 34.68 -7.14 -4.67
#